data_AF-A0A7Y2PJH1-F1
#
_entry.id   AF-A0A7Y2PJH1-F1
#
_cell.length_a   1.000
_cell.length_b   1.000
_cell.length_c   1.000
_cell.angle_alpha   90.00
_cell.angle_beta   90.00
_cell.angle_gamma   90.00
#
_symmetry.space_group_name_H-M   'P 1'
#
loop_
_entity.id
_entity.type
_entity.pdbx_description
1 polymer ?
#
loop_
_entity_poly.entity_id
_entity_poly.type
_entity_poly.pdbx_seq_one_letter_code
_entity_poly.pdbx_strand_id
1 'polypeptide(L)'
;MRAQNRLEPFAHRCRVYYEDTDAGGVVYYVNYLKFMERARTERLRELGFSQSELVGENLLFVVHSSEARYHAPARLDDELLVSAQVTELNRAS
;
A
#
# COMPACT_ATOMS: atom_id res chain seq x y z
N MET A 1 -9.00 10.22 -16.18
CA MET A 1 -8.58 9.36 -17.32
C MET A 1 -8.24 7.99 -16.78
N ARG A 2 -8.60 6.88 -17.45
CA ARG A 2 -8.15 5.54 -17.01
C ARG A 2 -6.64 5.42 -17.20
N ALA A 3 -5.91 5.03 -16.15
CA ALA A 3 -4.47 4.86 -16.24
C ALA A 3 -4.14 3.61 -17.07
N GLN A 4 -3.27 3.75 -18.07
CA GLN A 4 -2.78 2.59 -18.83
C GLN A 4 -1.68 1.89 -18.02
N ASN A 5 -1.85 0.59 -17.79
CA ASN A 5 -0.87 -0.21 -17.05
C ASN A 5 0.22 -0.72 -18.00
N ARG A 6 1.19 0.14 -18.35
CA ARG A 6 2.33 -0.20 -19.24
C ARG A 6 3.64 -0.49 -18.50
N LEU A 7 3.61 -0.58 -17.17
CA LEU A 7 4.79 -0.82 -16.34
C LEU A 7 4.81 -2.26 -15.84
N GLU A 8 6.01 -2.76 -15.55
CA GLU A 8 6.21 -4.02 -14.83
C GLU A 8 5.37 -4.04 -13.53
N PRO A 9 4.80 -5.21 -13.16
CA PRO A 9 4.01 -5.33 -11.94
C PRO A 9 4.84 -4.96 -10.71
N PHE A 10 4.47 -3.88 -10.03
CA PHE A 10 5.06 -3.52 -8.75
C PHE A 10 4.59 -4.46 -7.64
N ALA A 11 5.53 -4.92 -6.81
CA ALA A 11 5.22 -5.66 -5.60
C ALA A 11 6.21 -5.29 -4.48
N HIS A 12 5.67 -4.77 -3.37
CA HIS A 12 6.42 -4.52 -2.15
C HIS A 12 6.36 -5.76 -1.24
N ARG A 13 7.52 -6.25 -0.78
CA ARG A 13 7.62 -7.38 0.16
C ARG A 13 7.45 -6.89 1.59
N CYS A 14 6.52 -7.48 2.33
CA CYS A 14 6.36 -7.27 3.77
C CYS A 14 6.44 -8.60 4.51
N ARG A 15 7.02 -8.60 5.71
CA ARG A 15 6.94 -9.72 6.66
C ARG A 15 5.84 -9.43 7.67
N VAL A 16 5.06 -10.44 8.02
CA VAL A 16 4.11 -10.37 9.14
C VAL A 16 4.87 -10.57 10.45
N TYR A 17 4.81 -9.58 11.35
CA TYR A 17 5.36 -9.66 12.69
C TYR A 17 4.26 -9.79 13.75
N TYR A 18 4.64 -10.04 15.00
CA TYR A 18 3.69 -10.12 16.11
C TYR A 18 2.81 -8.87 16.24
N GLU A 19 3.35 -7.67 15.98
CA GLU A 19 2.59 -6.41 15.99
C GLU A 19 1.46 -6.34 14.96
N ASP A 20 1.52 -7.18 13.92
CA ASP A 20 0.51 -7.24 12.89
C ASP A 20 -0.64 -8.20 13.26
N THR A 21 -0.43 -9.09 14.23
CA THR A 21 -1.35 -10.19 14.59
C THR A 21 -2.36 -9.83 15.68
N ASP A 22 -3.48 -10.54 15.74
CA ASP A 22 -4.46 -10.49 16.83
C ASP A 22 -4.57 -11.82 17.61
N ALA A 23 -5.49 -11.87 18.57
CA ALA A 23 -5.74 -13.06 19.40
C ALA A 23 -6.19 -14.31 18.59
N GLY A 24 -6.59 -14.14 17.33
CA GLY A 24 -6.89 -15.23 16.41
C GLY A 24 -5.66 -15.89 15.79
N GLY A 25 -4.45 -15.37 16.05
CA GLY A 25 -3.20 -15.90 15.51
C GLY A 25 -3.02 -15.62 14.01
N VAL A 26 -3.70 -14.59 13.51
CA VAL A 26 -3.65 -14.12 12.12
C VAL A 26 -3.46 -12.60 12.11
N VAL A 27 -3.13 -12.02 10.96
CA VAL A 27 -3.06 -10.57 10.80
C VAL A 27 -4.40 -9.93 11.16
N TYR A 28 -4.37 -8.97 12.09
CA TYR A 28 -5.54 -8.15 12.40
C TYR A 28 -6.00 -7.41 11.15
N TYR A 29 -7.25 -7.55 10.76
CA TYR A 29 -7.73 -7.13 9.43
C TYR A 29 -7.43 -5.65 9.08
N VAL A 30 -7.41 -4.73 10.06
CA VAL A 30 -7.08 -3.31 9.82
C VAL A 30 -5.62 -3.12 9.39
N ASN A 31 -4.70 -4.00 9.83
CA ASN A 31 -3.28 -3.89 9.52
C ASN A 31 -2.97 -4.09 8.03
N TYR A 32 -3.87 -4.71 7.25
CA TYR A 32 -3.73 -4.76 5.78
C TYR A 32 -3.69 -3.36 5.14
N LEU A 33 -4.39 -2.36 5.73
CA LEU A 33 -4.31 -0.97 5.27
C LEU A 33 -2.92 -0.36 5.48
N LYS A 34 -2.20 -0.76 6.54
CA LYS A 34 -0.83 -0.32 6.80
C LYS A 34 0.14 -0.91 5.76
N PHE A 35 0.00 -2.19 5.43
CA PHE A 35 0.79 -2.80 4.35
C PHE A 35 0.56 -2.12 3.01
N MET A 36 -0.71 -1.84 2.66
CA MET A 36 -1.06 -1.11 1.43
C MET A 36 -0.50 0.32 1.41
N GLU A 37 -0.50 1.03 2.54
CA GLU A 37 0.09 2.37 2.63
C GLU A 37 1.61 2.38 2.43
N ARG A 38 2.32 1.42 3.07
CA ARG A 38 3.75 1.21 2.85
C ARG A 38 4.04 0.93 1.38
N ALA A 39 3.27 0.05 0.74
CA ALA A 39 3.42 -0.26 -0.68
C ALA A 39 3.20 0.96 -1.59
N ARG A 40 2.21 1.82 -1.33
CA ARG A 40 2.03 3.07 -2.08
C ARG A 40 3.21 4.03 -1.92
N THR A 41 3.73 4.15 -0.69
CA THR A 41 4.91 4.98 -0.40
C THR A 41 6.13 4.50 -1.18
N GLU A 42 6.39 3.20 -1.17
CA GLU A 42 7.54 2.62 -1.88
C GLU A 42 7.36 2.68 -3.40
N ARG A 43 6.12 2.56 -3.91
CA ARG A 43 5.86 2.79 -5.33
C ARG A 43 6.16 4.22 -5.76
N LEU A 44 5.75 5.22 -4.97
CA LEU A 44 6.09 6.61 -5.24
C LEU A 44 7.61 6.81 -5.23
N ARG A 45 8.31 6.19 -4.27
CA ARG A 45 9.78 6.24 -4.18
C ARG A 45 10.45 5.66 -5.43
N GLU A 46 10.02 4.51 -5.94
CA GLU A 46 10.54 3.93 -7.20
C GLU A 46 10.34 4.85 -8.42
N LEU A 47 9.29 5.67 -8.39
CA LEU A 47 8.97 6.64 -9.43
C LEU A 47 9.71 7.98 -9.25
N GLY A 48 10.55 8.11 -8.22
CA GLY A 48 11.31 9.33 -7.92
C GLY A 48 10.58 10.35 -7.06
N PHE A 49 9.52 9.94 -6.36
CA PHE A 49 8.74 10.80 -5.46
C PHE A 49 8.82 10.26 -4.01
N SER A 50 9.86 10.67 -3.28
CA SER A 50 9.90 10.38 -1.83
C SER A 50 8.98 11.33 -1.06
N GLN A 51 8.46 10.87 0.08
CA GLN A 51 7.62 11.72 0.94
C GLN A 51 8.33 13.00 1.40
N SER A 52 9.64 12.94 1.64
CA SER A 52 10.45 14.12 1.98
C SER A 52 10.47 15.17 0.86
N GLU A 53 10.57 14.72 -0.40
CA GLU A 53 10.54 15.61 -1.56
C GLU A 53 9.15 16.23 -1.73
N LEU A 54 8.10 15.41 -1.64
CA LEU A 54 6.72 15.88 -1.75
C LEU A 54 6.38 16.94 -0.69
N VAL A 55 6.79 16.73 0.56
CA VAL A 55 6.62 17.72 1.63
C VAL A 55 7.38 19.01 1.34
N GLY A 56 8.59 18.93 0.79
CA GLY A 56 9.36 20.10 0.34
C GLY A 56 8.67 20.89 -0.78
N GLU A 57 7.87 20.22 -1.60
CA GLU A 57 7.04 20.82 -2.65
C GLU A 57 5.64 21.25 -2.17
N ASN A 58 5.37 21.16 -0.86
CA ASN A 58 4.06 21.43 -0.26
C ASN A 58 2.94 20.54 -0.84
N LEU A 59 3.29 19.30 -1.20
CA LEU A 59 2.38 18.26 -1.67
C LEU A 59 2.17 17.19 -0.59
N LEU A 60 0.92 16.76 -0.42
CA LEU A 60 0.54 15.70 0.50
C LEU A 60 -0.63 14.89 -0.06
N PHE A 61 -0.48 13.57 -0.08
CA PHE A 61 -1.59 12.66 -0.38
C PHE A 61 -2.44 12.42 0.87
N VAL A 62 -3.77 12.55 0.72
CA VAL A 62 -4.74 12.30 1.79
C VAL A 62 -5.70 11.20 1.33
N VAL A 63 -5.88 10.18 2.16
CA VAL A 63 -6.87 9.11 1.90
C VAL A 63 -8.26 9.62 2.24
N HIS A 64 -9.11 9.78 1.23
CA HIS A 64 -10.51 10.18 1.42
C HIS A 64 -11.44 8.97 1.70
N SER A 65 -11.13 7.80 1.14
CA SER A 65 -11.91 6.58 1.31
C SER A 65 -11.04 5.33 1.18
N SER A 66 -11.43 4.24 1.84
CA SER A 66 -10.83 2.92 1.68
C SER A 66 -11.90 1.82 1.64
N GLU A 67 -11.68 0.82 0.79
CA GLU A 67 -12.49 -0.39 0.72
C GLU A 67 -11.54 -1.59 0.77
N ALA A 68 -11.88 -2.60 1.57
CA ALA A 68 -11.08 -3.81 1.69
C ALA A 68 -11.99 -5.03 1.79
N ARG A 69 -11.65 -6.07 1.01
CA ARG A 69 -12.27 -7.39 1.06
C ARG A 69 -11.21 -8.41 1.46
N TYR A 70 -11.48 -9.16 2.52
CA TYR A 70 -10.55 -10.14 3.08
C TYR A 70 -10.90 -11.54 2.60
N HIS A 71 -9.94 -12.23 1.98
CA HIS A 71 -10.16 -13.52 1.32
C HIS A 71 -9.56 -14.71 2.07
N ALA A 72 -8.33 -14.56 2.57
CA ALA A 72 -7.62 -15.58 3.33
C ALA A 72 -6.74 -14.91 4.40
N PRO A 73 -6.54 -15.55 5.57
CA PRO A 73 -5.70 -15.00 6.62
C PRO A 73 -4.22 -15.23 6.32
N ALA A 74 -3.38 -14.23 6.61
CA ALA A 74 -1.94 -14.40 6.79
C ALA A 74 -1.61 -14.59 8.28
N ARG A 75 -0.51 -15.29 8.56
CA ARG A 75 -0.03 -15.66 9.90
C ARG A 75 1.33 -15.04 10.18
N LEU A 76 1.76 -15.13 11.44
CA LEU A 76 3.11 -14.76 11.84
C LEU A 76 4.14 -15.40 10.90
N ASP A 77 5.16 -14.63 10.55
CA ASP A 77 6.23 -14.99 9.63
C ASP A 77 5.83 -15.21 8.17
N ASP A 78 4.58 -15.01 7.76
CA ASP A 78 4.23 -15.03 6.33
C ASP A 78 4.88 -13.85 5.57
N GLU A 79 5.22 -14.07 4.30
CA GLU A 79 5.63 -13.00 3.39
C GLU A 79 4.44 -12.54 2.56
N LEU A 80 4.20 -11.23 2.55
CA LEU A 80 3.17 -10.60 1.74
C LEU A 80 3.82 -9.89 0.54
N LEU A 81 3.25 -10.12 -0.64
CA LEU A 81 3.50 -9.32 -1.83
C LEU A 81 2.37 -8.31 -2.00
N VAL A 82 2.67 -7.03 -1.85
CA VAL A 82 1.67 -5.96 -1.84
C VAL A 82 1.84 -5.09 -3.09
N SER A 83 0.87 -5.15 -4.00
CA SER A 83 0.85 -4.31 -5.20
C SER A 83 0.29 -2.92 -4.92
N ALA A 84 0.66 -1.94 -5.75
CA ALA A 84 0.12 -0.58 -5.73
C ALA A 84 -0.11 -0.10 -7.17
N GLN A 85 -1.36 -0.12 -7.61
CA GLN A 85 -1.75 0.25 -8.97
C GLN A 85 -2.65 1.49 -8.96
N VAL A 86 -2.35 2.45 -9.84
CA VAL A 86 -3.24 3.57 -10.15
C VAL A 86 -4.28 3.07 -11.15
N THR A 87 -5.56 3.10 -10.78
CA THR A 87 -6.67 2.65 -11.64
C THR A 87 -7.29 3.79 -12.43
N GLU A 88 -7.30 4.99 -11.85
CA GLU A 88 -7.79 6.23 -12.43
C GLU A 88 -6.90 7.39 -11.99
N LEU A 89 -6.73 8.38 -12.87
CA LEU A 89 -6.00 9.62 -12.58
C LEU A 89 -6.87 10.82 -12.94
N ASN A 90 -7.11 11.68 -11.96
CA ASN A 90 -7.86 12.92 -12.10
C ASN A 90 -6.96 14.13 -11.81
N ARG A 91 -7.53 15.35 -11.90
CA ARG A 91 -6.75 16.58 -11.70
C ARG A 91 -6.17 16.71 -10.28
N ALA A 92 -6.86 16.17 -9.27
CA ALA A 92 -6.49 16.30 -7.86
C ALA A 92 -6.83 15.04 -7.04
N SER A 93 -6.94 13.88 -7.69
CA SER A 93 -7.16 12.57 -7.07
C SER A 93 -6.68 11.41 -7.94
#